data_AF-A0A955KHQ3-F1
#
_entry.id   AF-A0A955KHQ3-F1
#
_cell.length_a   1.000
_cell.length_b   1.000
_cell.length_c   1.000
_cell.angle_alpha   90.00
_cell.angle_beta   90.00
_cell.angle_gamma   90.00
#
_symmetry.space_group_name_H-M   'P 1'
#
loop_
_entity.id
_entity.type
_entity.pdbx_description
1 polymer ?
#
loop_
_entity_poly.entity_id
_entity_poly.type
_entity_poly.pdbx_seq_one_letter_code
_entity_poly.pdbx_strand_id
1 'polypeptide(L)'
;MKQNMEGGNEKALSILERKRQEAFLSVINTLDERFLVDLKQSFKSHEQEYSITSLEDCIVAFAQQNRELTEELYREIVSQNEYHKEQAIAKLRELFVAYEKTVALFTELRSYHPTVASKLAERLPALKVVVEQAEKQWTELDKN
;
A
#
# COMPACT_ATOMS: atom_id res chain seq x y z
N MET A 1 -25.39 -8.82 49.02
CA MET A 1 -24.68 -7.75 48.29
C MET A 1 -24.50 -8.23 46.86
N LYS A 2 -25.21 -7.61 45.91
CA LYS A 2 -24.98 -7.73 44.45
C LYS A 2 -23.91 -6.71 44.06
N GLN A 3 -23.08 -7.04 43.07
CA GLN A 3 -22.28 -6.20 42.14
C GLN A 3 -21.01 -7.01 41.77
N ASN A 4 -20.51 -7.10 40.54
CA ASN A 4 -20.93 -6.62 39.23
C ASN A 4 -20.29 -7.56 38.19
N MET A 5 -21.09 -7.99 37.21
CA MET A 5 -20.57 -8.56 35.97
C MET A 5 -20.10 -7.40 35.09
N GLU A 6 -18.79 -7.23 34.94
CA GLU A 6 -18.23 -6.45 33.83
C GLU A 6 -18.03 -7.38 32.63
N GLY A 7 -19.15 -7.73 32.00
CA GLY A 7 -19.13 -8.20 30.62
C GLY A 7 -18.85 -6.98 29.73
N GLY A 8 -17.60 -6.85 29.30
CA GLY A 8 -17.21 -5.88 28.28
C GLY A 8 -18.16 -5.97 27.10
N ASN A 9 -18.88 -4.89 26.85
CA ASN A 9 -19.92 -4.79 25.84
C ASN A 9 -19.25 -4.68 24.45
N GLU A 10 -18.70 -5.78 23.95
CA GLU A 10 -18.49 -5.98 22.52
C GLU A 10 -19.87 -5.88 21.87
N LYS A 11 -20.22 -4.70 21.35
CA LYS A 11 -21.42 -4.54 20.54
C LYS A 11 -21.37 -5.58 19.43
N ALA A 12 -22.23 -6.59 19.52
CA ALA A 12 -22.36 -7.61 18.50
C ALA A 12 -22.57 -6.91 17.15
N LEU A 13 -21.60 -7.03 16.25
CA LEU A 13 -21.66 -6.42 14.93
C LEU A 13 -22.92 -6.91 14.21
N SER A 14 -23.58 -5.99 13.51
CA SER A 14 -24.68 -6.38 12.63
C SER A 14 -24.18 -7.35 11.56
N ILE A 15 -25.07 -8.17 11.03
CA ILE A 15 -24.76 -9.13 9.96
C ILE A 15 -24.11 -8.42 8.76
N LEU A 16 -24.55 -7.19 8.46
CA LEU A 16 -23.99 -6.37 7.38
C LEU A 16 -22.55 -5.91 7.67
N GLU A 17 -22.27 -5.47 8.89
CA GLU A 17 -20.92 -5.05 9.28
C GLU A 17 -19.94 -6.22 9.26
N ARG A 18 -20.38 -7.40 9.71
CA ARG A 18 -19.58 -8.62 9.65
C ARG A 18 -19.22 -8.99 8.21
N LYS A 19 -20.18 -9.00 7.30
CA LYS A 19 -19.93 -9.27 5.87
C LYS A 19 -18.95 -8.26 5.25
N ARG A 20 -19.02 -6.99 5.65
CA ARG A 20 -18.07 -5.96 5.19
C ARG A 20 -16.65 -6.22 5.71
N GLN A 21 -16.51 -6.61 6.97
CA GLN A 21 -15.21 -6.94 7.56
C GLN A 21 -14.62 -8.19 6.92
N GLU A 22 -15.41 -9.26 6.75
CA GLU A 22 -14.98 -10.49 6.08
C GLU A 22 -14.53 -10.22 4.64
N ALA A 23 -15.28 -9.41 3.90
CA ALA A 23 -14.90 -8.99 2.56
C ALA A 23 -13.59 -8.20 2.56
N PHE A 24 -13.42 -7.23 3.47
CA PHE A 24 -12.20 -6.44 3.57
C PHE A 24 -10.98 -7.28 3.92
N LEU A 25 -11.11 -8.20 4.88
CA LEU A 25 -10.05 -9.14 5.26
C LEU A 25 -9.68 -10.05 4.08
N SER A 26 -10.67 -10.58 3.37
CA SER A 26 -10.42 -11.39 2.18
C SER A 26 -9.64 -10.60 1.12
N VAL A 27 -10.01 -9.34 0.86
CA VAL A 27 -9.30 -8.51 -0.12
C VAL A 27 -7.87 -8.20 0.31
N ILE A 28 -7.67 -7.83 1.58
CA ILE A 28 -6.32 -7.55 2.11
C ILE A 28 -5.43 -8.79 2.03
N ASN A 29 -5.94 -9.97 2.40
CA ASN A 29 -5.15 -11.20 2.33
C ASN A 29 -4.72 -11.52 0.89
N THR A 30 -5.61 -11.32 -0.09
CA THR A 30 -5.26 -11.48 -1.50
C THR A 30 -4.24 -10.44 -1.98
N LEU A 31 -4.29 -9.20 -1.47
CA LEU A 31 -3.27 -8.20 -1.79
C LEU A 31 -1.92 -8.52 -1.14
N ASP A 32 -1.91 -9.00 0.10
CA ASP A 32 -0.69 -9.34 0.84
C ASP A 32 0.11 -10.41 0.07
N GLU A 33 -0.57 -11.44 -0.43
CA GLU A 33 0.04 -12.46 -1.31
C GLU A 33 0.64 -11.85 -2.60
N ARG A 34 0.02 -10.81 -3.16
CA ARG A 34 0.49 -10.13 -4.38
C ARG A 34 1.64 -9.17 -4.11
N PHE A 35 1.72 -8.58 -2.92
CA PHE A 35 2.82 -7.70 -2.54
C PHE A 35 4.15 -8.45 -2.33
N LEU A 36 4.11 -9.78 -2.23
CA LEU A 36 5.30 -10.63 -2.17
C LEU A 36 6.01 -10.86 -3.52
N VAL A 37 5.53 -10.24 -4.59
CA VAL A 37 6.14 -10.35 -5.93
C VAL A 37 7.38 -9.47 -6.03
N ASP A 38 8.40 -9.96 -6.75
CA ASP A 38 9.63 -9.22 -7.03
C ASP A 38 9.34 -7.83 -7.61
N LEU A 39 10.17 -6.85 -7.22
CA LEU A 39 10.06 -5.49 -7.72
C LEU A 39 10.33 -5.49 -9.24
N LYS A 40 9.46 -4.82 -10.01
CA LYS A 40 9.69 -4.58 -11.43
C LYS A 40 11.01 -3.81 -11.62
N GLN A 41 11.77 -4.11 -12.66
CA GLN A 41 13.03 -3.39 -12.98
C GLN A 41 12.80 -2.05 -13.70
N SER A 42 11.55 -1.61 -13.78
CA SER A 42 11.13 -0.38 -14.44
C SER A 42 10.00 0.31 -13.68
N PHE A 43 9.85 1.61 -13.94
CA PHE A 43 8.73 2.42 -13.48
C PHE A 43 8.25 3.33 -14.61
N LYS A 44 7.04 3.89 -14.47
CA LYS A 44 6.48 4.83 -15.45
C LYS A 44 6.43 6.24 -14.89
N SER A 45 6.83 7.19 -15.71
CA SER A 45 6.71 8.62 -15.45
C SER A 45 6.29 9.31 -16.74
N HIS A 46 5.27 10.16 -16.69
CA HIS A 46 4.80 10.92 -17.87
C HIS A 46 4.50 10.01 -19.09
N GLU A 47 3.80 8.88 -18.86
CA GLU A 47 3.46 7.87 -19.88
C GLU A 47 4.66 7.13 -20.52
N GLN A 48 5.88 7.38 -20.05
CA GLN A 48 7.09 6.73 -20.53
C GLN A 48 7.64 5.79 -19.45
N GLU A 49 8.19 4.65 -19.91
CA GLU A 49 8.79 3.65 -19.03
C GLU A 49 10.30 3.87 -18.94
N TYR A 50 10.83 3.81 -17.71
CA TYR A 50 12.22 4.05 -17.37
C TYR A 50 12.76 2.86 -16.59
N SER A 51 14.00 2.48 -16.85
CA SER A 51 14.72 1.52 -16.01
C SER A 51 15.02 2.12 -14.65
N ILE A 52 15.02 1.29 -13.61
CA ILE A 52 15.44 1.71 -12.27
C ILE A 52 16.96 1.87 -12.26
N THR A 53 17.44 3.08 -11.96
CA THR A 53 18.88 3.41 -11.95
C THR A 53 19.37 3.99 -10.62
N SER A 54 18.45 4.22 -9.68
CA SER A 54 18.73 4.81 -8.39
C SER A 54 17.80 4.26 -7.31
N LEU A 55 18.14 4.51 -6.05
CA LEU A 55 17.26 4.21 -4.93
C LEU A 55 15.94 4.98 -5.02
N GLU A 56 15.99 6.23 -5.47
CA GLU A 56 14.81 7.07 -5.69
C GLU A 56 13.86 6.45 -6.72
N ASP A 57 14.39 5.95 -7.85
CA ASP A 57 13.61 5.22 -8.84
C ASP A 57 12.98 3.95 -8.23
N CYS A 58 13.74 3.22 -7.40
CA CYS A 58 13.28 2.02 -6.72
C CYS A 58 12.10 2.31 -5.77
N ILE A 59 12.17 3.41 -5.02
CA ILE A 59 11.10 3.87 -4.14
C ILE A 59 9.82 4.16 -4.93
N VAL A 60 9.94 4.85 -6.07
CA VAL A 60 8.78 5.17 -6.94
C VAL A 60 8.21 3.91 -7.57
N ALA A 61 9.07 3.05 -8.11
CA ALA A 61 8.69 1.77 -8.70
C ALA A 61 7.90 0.90 -7.72
N PHE A 62 8.35 0.82 -6.47
CA PHE A 62 7.68 0.04 -5.42
C PHE A 62 6.27 0.56 -5.15
N ALA A 63 6.11 1.89 -5.03
CA ALA A 63 4.80 2.47 -4.78
C ALA A 63 3.85 2.33 -5.98
N GLN A 64 4.37 2.49 -7.20
CA GLN A 64 3.62 2.27 -8.43
C GLN A 64 3.18 0.81 -8.57
N GLN A 65 4.06 -0.16 -8.31
CA GLN A 65 3.72 -1.58 -8.36
C GLN A 65 2.57 -1.92 -7.40
N ASN A 66 2.59 -1.41 -6.17
CA ASN A 66 1.52 -1.65 -5.21
C ASN A 66 0.17 -1.10 -5.69
N ARG A 67 0.16 0.09 -6.30
CA ARG A 67 -1.04 0.63 -6.94
C ARG A 67 -1.50 -0.26 -8.10
N GLU A 68 -0.59 -0.70 -8.97
CA GLU A 68 -0.92 -1.54 -10.13
C GLU A 68 -1.53 -2.87 -9.72
N LEU A 69 -0.94 -3.57 -8.73
CA LEU A 69 -1.47 -4.81 -8.18
C LEU A 69 -2.88 -4.61 -7.58
N THR A 70 -3.11 -3.46 -6.94
CA THR A 70 -4.42 -3.09 -6.40
C THR A 70 -5.43 -2.84 -7.53
N GLU A 71 -5.02 -2.19 -8.63
CA GLU A 71 -5.87 -1.96 -9.80
C GLU A 71 -6.23 -3.26 -10.52
N GLU A 72 -5.29 -4.19 -10.61
CA GLU A 72 -5.50 -5.52 -11.18
C GLU A 72 -6.54 -6.28 -10.36
N LEU A 73 -6.37 -6.34 -9.04
CA LEU A 73 -7.34 -7.00 -8.15
C LEU A 73 -8.71 -6.30 -8.20
N TYR A 74 -8.76 -4.97 -8.34
CA TYR A 74 -10.01 -4.24 -8.52
C TYR A 74 -10.78 -4.73 -9.75
N ARG A 75 -10.11 -4.82 -10.91
CA ARG A 75 -10.72 -5.32 -12.15
C ARG A 75 -11.24 -6.75 -12.01
N GLU A 76 -10.47 -7.62 -11.34
CA GLU A 76 -10.87 -9.01 -11.10
C GLU A 76 -12.12 -9.09 -10.22
N ILE A 77 -12.17 -8.37 -9.10
CA ILE A 77 -13.31 -8.38 -8.17
C ILE A 77 -14.58 -7.83 -8.83
N VAL A 78 -14.45 -6.73 -9.60
CA VAL A 78 -15.57 -6.17 -10.37
C VAL A 78 -16.14 -7.21 -11.34
N SER A 79 -15.27 -7.97 -12.02
CA SER A 79 -15.72 -9.02 -12.95
C SER A 79 -16.45 -10.19 -12.26
N GLN A 80 -16.21 -10.39 -10.96
CA GLN A 80 -16.85 -11.43 -10.14
C GLN A 80 -18.20 -10.99 -9.55
N ASN A 81 -18.61 -9.72 -9.73
CA ASN A 81 -19.85 -9.14 -9.18
C ASN A 81 -19.98 -9.27 -7.64
N GLU A 82 -18.86 -9.23 -6.91
CA GLU A 82 -18.85 -9.36 -5.46
C GLU A 82 -18.96 -7.99 -4.76
N TYR A 83 -20.19 -7.48 -4.62
CA TYR A 83 -20.49 -6.13 -4.12
C TYR A 83 -19.69 -5.71 -2.86
N HIS A 84 -19.60 -6.55 -1.84
CA HIS A 84 -18.89 -6.18 -0.60
C HIS A 84 -17.37 -6.13 -0.78
N LYS A 85 -16.80 -7.03 -1.60
CA LYS A 85 -15.38 -6.98 -1.93
C LYS A 85 -15.07 -5.78 -2.82
N GLU A 86 -15.93 -5.48 -3.79
CA GLU A 86 -15.81 -4.31 -4.67
C GLU A 86 -15.68 -3.01 -3.85
N GLN A 87 -16.55 -2.83 -2.85
CA GLN A 87 -16.50 -1.68 -1.94
C GLN A 87 -15.20 -1.64 -1.10
N ALA A 88 -14.66 -2.79 -0.72
CA ALA A 88 -13.39 -2.87 0.01
C ALA A 88 -12.20 -2.50 -0.90
N ILE A 89 -12.09 -3.14 -2.07
CA ILE A 89 -10.99 -2.91 -2.99
C ILE A 89 -11.00 -1.49 -3.58
N ALA A 90 -12.19 -0.88 -3.79
CA ALA A 90 -12.29 0.51 -4.25
C ALA A 90 -11.62 1.50 -3.27
N LYS A 91 -11.81 1.30 -1.95
CA LYS A 91 -11.17 2.14 -0.93
C LYS A 91 -9.66 1.92 -0.87
N LEU A 92 -9.22 0.67 -0.98
CA LEU A 92 -7.79 0.35 -1.00
C LEU A 92 -7.12 0.94 -2.24
N ARG A 93 -7.79 0.88 -3.39
CA ARG A 93 -7.34 1.51 -4.63
C ARG A 93 -7.13 3.01 -4.46
N GLU A 94 -8.10 3.72 -3.89
CA GLU A 94 -7.95 5.17 -3.60
C GLU A 94 -6.78 5.44 -2.65
N LEU A 95 -6.62 4.61 -1.62
CA LEU A 95 -5.51 4.70 -0.67
C LEU A 95 -4.16 4.51 -1.38
N PHE A 96 -4.01 3.49 -2.22
CA PHE A 96 -2.76 3.21 -2.94
C PHE A 96 -2.44 4.26 -4.01
N VAL A 97 -3.45 4.88 -4.63
CA VAL A 97 -3.26 6.05 -5.51
C VAL A 97 -2.74 7.26 -4.73
N ALA A 98 -3.29 7.54 -3.55
CA ALA A 98 -2.82 8.64 -2.70
C ALA A 98 -1.41 8.35 -2.15
N TYR A 99 -1.14 7.10 -1.80
CA TYR A 99 0.15 6.61 -1.35
C TYR A 99 1.23 6.79 -2.42
N GLU A 100 1.01 6.32 -3.66
CA GLU A 100 1.94 6.51 -4.78
C GLU A 100 2.30 7.98 -4.98
N LYS A 101 1.31 8.87 -5.00
CA LYS A 101 1.54 10.32 -5.12
C LYS A 101 2.36 10.89 -3.97
N THR A 102 2.07 10.45 -2.75
CA THR A 102 2.79 10.90 -1.55
C THR A 102 4.24 10.46 -1.60
N VAL A 103 4.48 9.21 -1.98
CA VAL A 103 5.83 8.64 -2.12
C VAL A 103 6.60 9.36 -3.24
N ALA A 104 5.99 9.58 -4.40
CA ALA A 104 6.63 10.29 -5.51
C ALA A 104 7.09 11.71 -5.10
N LEU A 105 6.21 12.49 -4.44
CA LEU A 105 6.56 13.82 -3.94
C LEU A 105 7.65 13.77 -2.87
N PHE A 106 7.59 12.78 -1.98
CA PHE A 106 8.60 12.59 -0.95
C PHE A 106 9.97 12.22 -1.57
N THR A 107 9.98 11.36 -2.58
CA THR A 107 11.20 11.00 -3.32
C THR A 107 11.80 12.22 -4.01
N GLU A 108 10.99 13.03 -4.68
CA GLU A 108 11.44 14.28 -5.29
C GLU A 108 12.08 15.22 -4.25
N LEU A 109 11.47 15.32 -3.06
CA LEU A 109 12.02 16.09 -1.95
C LEU A 109 13.33 15.51 -1.43
N ARG A 110 13.51 14.18 -1.43
CA ARG A 110 14.80 13.56 -1.06
C ARG A 110 15.89 13.94 -2.05
N SER A 111 15.58 13.95 -3.35
CA SER A 111 16.52 14.29 -4.41
C SER A 111 17.01 15.74 -4.31
N TYR A 112 16.10 16.69 -4.06
CA TYR A 112 16.45 18.12 -4.02
C TYR A 112 16.80 18.65 -2.62
N HIS A 113 16.23 18.08 -1.56
CA HIS A 113 16.32 18.56 -0.18
C HIS A 113 16.43 17.40 0.85
N PRO A 114 17.52 16.60 0.82
CA PRO A 114 17.65 15.38 1.60
C PRO A 114 17.52 15.58 3.12
N THR A 115 18.02 16.70 3.66
CA THR A 115 17.89 17.03 5.10
C THR A 115 16.44 17.28 5.51
N VAL A 116 15.63 17.90 4.64
CA VAL A 116 14.20 18.16 4.92
C VAL A 116 13.43 16.85 4.82
N ALA A 117 13.70 16.06 3.79
CA ALA A 117 13.08 14.75 3.63
C ALA A 117 13.38 13.81 4.81
N SER A 118 14.62 13.79 5.31
CA SER A 118 14.97 13.01 6.51
C SER A 118 14.14 13.41 7.72
N LYS A 119 14.02 14.71 8.01
CA LYS A 119 13.17 15.22 9.11
C LYS A 119 11.70 14.85 8.92
N LEU A 120 11.19 14.87 7.69
CA LEU A 120 9.81 14.47 7.41
C LEU A 120 9.60 12.97 7.63
N ALA A 121 10.54 12.12 7.22
CA ALA A 121 10.47 10.68 7.45
C ALA A 121 10.43 10.32 8.95
N GLU A 122 11.09 11.11 9.81
CA GLU A 122 10.99 10.96 11.27
C GLU A 122 9.61 11.32 11.82
N ARG A 123 8.93 12.29 11.19
CA ARG A 123 7.58 12.75 11.60
C ARG A 123 6.46 11.93 11.00
N LEU A 124 6.72 11.27 9.87
CA LEU A 124 5.80 10.44 9.13
C LEU A 124 6.40 9.03 9.01
N PRO A 125 6.31 8.19 10.06
CA PRO A 125 7.00 6.89 10.12
C PRO A 125 6.70 5.97 8.93
N ALA A 126 5.50 6.09 8.34
CA ALA A 126 5.15 5.35 7.13
C ALA A 126 6.14 5.63 5.97
N LEU A 127 6.56 6.88 5.76
CA LEU A 127 7.52 7.22 4.71
C LEU A 127 8.91 6.62 4.98
N LYS A 128 9.31 6.53 6.25
CA LYS A 128 10.54 5.86 6.63
C LYS A 128 10.51 4.37 6.27
N VAL A 129 9.40 3.68 6.57
CA VAL A 129 9.23 2.26 6.25
C VAL A 129 9.33 2.01 4.74
N VAL A 130 8.76 2.88 3.91
CA VAL A 130 8.85 2.77 2.44
C VAL A 130 10.30 2.83 1.97
N VAL A 131 11.07 3.77 2.50
CA VAL A 131 12.50 3.90 2.17
C VAL A 131 13.26 2.66 2.56
N GLU A 132 13.07 2.17 3.79
CA GLU A 132 13.76 0.97 4.29
C GLU A 132 13.42 -0.27 3.45
N GLN A 133 12.18 -0.38 2.98
CA GLN A 133 11.77 -1.47 2.09
C GLN A 133 12.43 -1.36 0.71
N ALA A 134 12.42 -0.17 0.11
CA ALA A 134 13.06 0.08 -1.17
C ALA A 134 14.58 -0.07 -1.11
N GLU A 135 15.23 0.27 0.01
CA GLU A 135 16.66 0.05 0.23
C GLU A 135 17.02 -1.44 0.25
N LYS A 136 16.18 -2.27 0.88
CA LYS A 136 16.34 -3.73 0.85
C LYS A 136 16.22 -4.26 -0.58
N GLN A 137 15.17 -3.87 -1.29
CA GLN A 137 14.94 -4.30 -2.68
C GLN A 137 16.02 -3.79 -3.64
N TRP A 138 16.48 -2.55 -3.48
CA TRP A 138 17.57 -1.98 -4.26
C TRP A 138 18.87 -2.76 -4.06
N THR A 139 19.18 -3.14 -2.82
CA THR A 139 20.35 -3.97 -2.50
C THR A 139 20.26 -5.36 -3.13
N GLU A 140 19.06 -5.89 -3.33
CA GLU A 140 18.84 -7.16 -4.04
C GLU A 140 18.97 -7.01 -5.55
N LEU A 141 18.50 -5.89 -6.12
CA LEU A 141 18.65 -5.55 -7.53
C LEU A 141 20.11 -5.30 -7.92
N ASP A 142 20.88 -4.59 -7.10
CA ASP A 142 22.31 -4.26 -7.34
C ASP A 142 23.24 -5.50 -7.29
N LYS A 143 22.75 -6.63 -6.74
CA LYS A 143 23.50 -7.90 -6.69
C LYS A 143 23.32 -8.78 -7.93
N ASN A 144 22.35 -8.47 -8.78
CA ASN A 144 22.01 -9.24 -9.99
C ASN A 144 22.53 -8.55 -11.25
#